data_AF-A0A101JQ88-F1
#
_entry.id   AF-A0A101JQ88-F1
#
_cell.length_a   1.000
_cell.length_b   1.000
_cell.length_c   1.000
_cell.angle_alpha   90.00
_cell.angle_beta   90.00
_cell.angle_gamma   90.00
#
_symmetry.space_group_name_H-M   'P 1'
#
loop_
_entity.id
_entity.type
_entity.pdbx_description
1 polymer ?
#
loop_
_entity_poly.entity_id
_entity_poly.type
_entity_poly.pdbx_seq_one_letter_code
_entity_poly.pdbx_strand_id
1 'polypeptide(L)'
;MWINGVSGSGKSALAAVLAGRGLPAIDADEDPALAGWVDEDGRPVAESQTDADWLRQHLWVWHPERLDELIGAPGSADAGTVYVCGNAANDAELWDRFARVVLLVVDEPTMLARLDDPARDNDFGRSPDERALCVEWLPSFQRERLALGAIPIDASQPLEQVADAVIRIATPGPGATSPHT
;
A
#
# COMPACT_ATOMS: atom_id res chain seq x y z
N MET A 1 -3.93 3.23 -9.62
CA MET A 1 -4.74 2.60 -8.55
C MET A 1 -3.83 2.39 -7.35
N TRP A 2 -4.29 2.71 -6.15
CA TRP A 2 -3.55 2.42 -4.93
C TRP A 2 -4.04 1.09 -4.32
N ILE A 3 -3.13 0.16 -4.10
CA ILE A 3 -3.31 -1.04 -3.29
C ILE A 3 -2.78 -0.75 -1.88
N ASN A 4 -3.70 -0.39 -1.00
CA ASN A 4 -3.44 0.07 0.36
C ASN A 4 -3.69 -1.05 1.39
N GLY A 5 -3.09 -0.95 2.58
CA GLY A 5 -3.22 -1.93 3.65
C GLY A 5 -2.09 -1.84 4.66
N VAL A 6 -2.32 -2.39 5.85
CA VAL A 6 -1.31 -2.43 6.93
C VAL A 6 -0.12 -3.34 6.58
N SER A 7 0.96 -3.26 7.37
CA SER A 7 2.02 -4.28 7.33
C SER A 7 1.43 -5.69 7.50
N GLY A 8 1.92 -6.69 6.77
CA GLY A 8 1.37 -8.04 6.79
C GLY A 8 0.08 -8.27 5.97
N SER A 9 -0.49 -7.25 5.31
CA SER A 9 -1.69 -7.44 4.47
C SER A 9 -1.42 -8.10 3.11
N GLY A 10 -0.17 -8.18 2.67
CA GLY A 10 0.23 -8.84 1.40
C GLY A 10 0.47 -7.92 0.20
N LYS A 11 0.65 -6.61 0.41
CA LYS A 11 0.88 -5.60 -0.66
C LYS A 11 2.06 -5.95 -1.57
N SER A 12 3.24 -6.20 -1.01
CA SER A 12 4.47 -6.54 -1.76
C SER A 12 4.33 -7.84 -2.55
N ALA A 13 3.80 -8.89 -1.91
CA ALA A 13 3.50 -10.15 -2.58
C ALA A 13 2.52 -9.97 -3.75
N LEU A 14 1.52 -9.11 -3.57
CA LEU A 14 0.57 -8.78 -4.63
C LEU A 14 1.22 -7.95 -5.75
N ALA A 15 2.11 -7.01 -5.43
CA ALA A 15 2.90 -6.28 -6.41
C ALA A 15 3.71 -7.24 -7.30
N ALA A 16 4.38 -8.22 -6.69
CA ALA A 16 5.14 -9.25 -7.39
C ALA A 16 4.25 -10.11 -8.31
N VAL A 17 3.05 -10.52 -7.87
CA VAL A 17 2.10 -11.27 -8.70
C VAL A 17 1.61 -10.44 -9.88
N LEU A 18 1.28 -9.16 -9.67
CA LEU A 18 0.84 -8.26 -10.74
C LEU A 18 1.96 -8.03 -11.77
N ALA A 19 3.19 -7.78 -11.31
CA ALA A 19 4.37 -7.67 -12.15
C ALA A 19 4.65 -8.96 -12.94
N GLY A 20 4.54 -10.13 -12.30
CA GLY A 20 4.68 -11.44 -12.94
C GLY A 20 3.62 -11.71 -14.01
N ARG A 21 2.47 -11.04 -13.94
CA ARG A 21 1.40 -11.06 -14.95
C ARG A 21 1.58 -9.98 -16.03
N GLY A 22 2.68 -9.22 -16.01
CA GLY A 22 2.98 -8.16 -16.96
C GLY A 22 2.20 -6.86 -16.75
N LEU A 23 1.63 -6.66 -15.56
CA LEU A 23 0.94 -5.41 -15.20
C LEU A 23 1.90 -4.46 -14.49
N PRO A 24 1.86 -3.14 -14.75
CA PRO A 24 2.72 -2.18 -14.07
C PRO A 24 2.37 -2.11 -12.58
N ALA A 25 3.23 -2.67 -11.75
CA ALA A 25 3.11 -2.67 -10.30
C ALA A 25 4.37 -2.05 -9.68
N ILE A 26 4.16 -1.09 -8.79
CA ILE A 26 5.19 -0.43 -8.00
C ILE A 26 5.00 -0.87 -6.57
N ASP A 27 6.00 -1.48 -5.96
CA ASP A 27 6.08 -1.57 -4.50
C ASP A 27 6.75 -0.30 -3.97
N ALA A 28 6.02 0.47 -3.18
CA ALA A 28 6.52 1.75 -2.69
C ALA A 28 7.69 1.58 -1.71
N ASP A 29 7.75 0.47 -0.98
CA ASP A 29 8.80 0.21 0.00
C ASP A 29 10.13 -0.18 -0.69
N GLU A 30 10.12 -0.54 -1.98
CA GLU A 30 11.32 -0.88 -2.77
C GLU A 30 12.04 0.35 -3.37
N ASP A 31 11.38 1.51 -3.49
CA ASP A 31 11.98 2.74 -3.99
C ASP A 31 12.34 3.68 -2.83
N PRO A 32 13.63 3.78 -2.43
CA PRO A 32 14.05 4.61 -1.31
C PRO A 32 13.98 6.13 -1.59
N ALA A 33 13.74 6.53 -2.84
CA ALA A 33 13.42 7.91 -3.18
C ALA A 33 11.91 8.19 -3.09
N LEU A 34 11.07 7.16 -3.12
CA LEU A 34 9.62 7.28 -2.98
C LEU A 34 9.21 7.28 -1.52
N ALA A 35 9.66 6.29 -0.74
CA ALA A 35 9.21 6.10 0.62
C ALA A 35 10.36 6.23 1.62
N GLY A 36 10.09 6.86 2.76
CA GLY A 36 11.10 7.07 3.78
C GLY A 36 10.53 7.61 5.09
N TRP A 37 11.36 7.54 6.13
CA TRP A 37 11.05 8.06 7.44
C TRP A 37 11.36 9.55 7.53
N VAL A 38 10.45 10.30 8.15
CA VAL A 38 10.64 11.72 8.46
C VAL A 38 10.39 12.01 9.95
N ASP A 39 11.05 13.04 10.48
CA ASP A 39 10.77 13.59 11.81
C ASP A 39 9.45 14.40 11.84
N GLU A 40 9.08 14.93 13.01
CA GLU A 40 7.89 15.77 13.20
C GLU A 40 7.86 17.05 12.34
N ASP A 41 9.03 17.51 11.89
CA ASP A 41 9.19 18.67 11.00
C ASP A 41 9.22 18.27 9.51
N GLY A 42 9.05 16.98 9.20
CA GLY A 42 9.07 16.44 7.84
C GLY A 42 10.48 16.27 7.25
N ARG A 43 11.54 16.28 8.06
CA ARG A 43 12.92 16.08 7.58
C ARG A 43 13.25 14.60 7.49
N PRO A 44 13.91 14.15 6.40
CA PRO A 44 14.31 12.75 6.26
C PRO A 44 15.22 12.30 7.41
N VAL A 45 14.94 11.13 7.96
CA VAL A 45 15.76 10.47 8.97
C VAL A 45 16.14 9.06 8.50
N ALA A 46 17.33 8.61 8.90
CA ALA A 46 17.69 7.22 8.70
C ALA A 46 16.88 6.35 9.68
N GLU A 47 16.42 5.20 9.19
CA GLU A 47 15.84 4.18 10.06
C GLU A 47 16.87 3.78 11.13
N SER A 48 16.44 3.83 12.39
CA SER A 48 17.29 3.53 13.54
C SER A 48 16.71 2.36 14.34
N GLN A 49 16.92 2.30 15.65
CA GLN A 49 16.20 1.33 16.48
C GLN A 49 14.74 1.82 16.56
N THR A 50 13.86 1.20 15.76
CA THR A 50 12.40 1.43 15.67
C THR A 50 11.68 1.00 16.95
N ASP A 51 12.16 1.48 18.10
CA ASP A 51 11.52 1.31 19.39
C ASP A 51 10.27 2.18 19.53
N ALA A 52 9.52 1.97 20.61
CA ALA A 52 8.25 2.65 20.82
C ALA A 52 8.35 4.18 20.85
N ASP A 53 9.46 4.76 21.34
CA ASP A 53 9.61 6.21 21.40
C ASP A 53 9.97 6.77 20.01
N TRP A 54 10.84 6.07 19.28
CA TRP A 54 11.19 6.42 17.92
C TRP A 54 9.97 6.36 16.99
N LEU A 55 9.17 5.30 17.05
CA LEU A 55 7.97 5.11 16.22
C LEU A 55 6.88 6.17 16.46
N ARG A 56 6.88 6.86 17.60
CA ARG A 56 5.94 7.96 17.89
C ARG A 56 6.37 9.29 17.30
N GLN A 57 7.68 9.46 17.06
CA GLN A 57 8.29 10.71 16.61
C GLN A 57 8.55 10.75 15.11
N HIS A 58 8.41 9.60 14.43
CA HIS A 58 8.74 9.47 13.02
C HIS A 58 7.58 8.87 12.24
N LEU A 59 7.41 9.34 11.01
CA LEU A 59 6.36 8.91 10.11
C LEU A 59 6.95 8.31 8.84
N TRP A 60 6.38 7.20 8.39
CA TRP A 60 6.64 6.66 7.06
C TRP A 60 5.78 7.42 6.05
N VAL A 61 6.41 8.18 5.16
CA VAL A 61 5.74 9.04 4.19
C VAL A 61 6.16 8.68 2.77
N TRP A 62 5.35 9.06 1.79
CA TRP A 62 5.76 9.05 0.40
C TRP A 62 6.05 10.46 -0.09
N HIS A 63 7.10 10.59 -0.88
CA HIS A 63 7.48 11.81 -1.57
C HIS A 63 6.58 12.03 -2.79
N PRO A 64 5.71 13.07 -2.79
CA PRO A 64 4.70 13.23 -3.83
C PRO A 64 5.28 13.41 -5.23
N GLU A 65 6.37 14.17 -5.36
CA GLU A 65 7.05 14.38 -6.64
C GLU A 65 7.57 13.07 -7.24
N ARG A 66 8.18 12.21 -6.41
CA ARG A 66 8.67 10.90 -6.84
C ARG A 66 7.52 9.97 -7.23
N LEU A 67 6.42 10.02 -6.50
CA LEU A 67 5.22 9.26 -6.84
C LEU A 67 4.69 9.67 -8.22
N ASP A 68 4.61 10.97 -8.48
CA ASP A 68 4.12 11.52 -9.75
C ASP A 68 5.05 11.12 -10.92
N GLU A 69 6.37 11.13 -10.71
CA GLU A 69 7.34 10.62 -11.68
C GLU A 69 7.12 9.13 -12.02
N LEU A 70 6.94 8.29 -11.01
CA LEU A 70 6.79 6.84 -11.19
C LEU A 70 5.47 6.49 -11.91
N ILE A 71 4.38 7.20 -11.57
CA ILE A 71 3.08 7.05 -12.24
C ILE A 71 3.17 7.55 -13.69
N GLY A 72 3.86 8.66 -13.93
CA GLY A 72 4.01 9.29 -15.25
C GLY A 72 5.07 8.69 -16.16
N ALA A 73 5.89 7.75 -15.68
CA ALA A 73 6.99 7.17 -16.45
C ALA A 73 6.50 6.48 -17.74
N PRO A 74 7.28 6.52 -18.83
CA PRO A 74 7.00 5.74 -20.04
C PRO A 74 6.80 4.26 -19.73
N GLY A 75 5.80 3.62 -20.34
CA GLY A 75 5.38 2.24 -19.99
C GLY A 75 4.32 2.18 -18.88
N SER A 76 4.46 2.96 -17.80
CA SER A 76 3.41 3.13 -16.78
C SER A 76 2.21 3.88 -17.37
N ALA A 77 2.46 5.00 -18.04
CA ALA A 77 1.43 5.84 -18.65
C ALA A 77 0.65 5.12 -19.79
N ASP A 78 1.31 4.20 -20.51
CA ASP A 78 0.75 3.53 -21.69
C ASP A 78 -0.05 2.26 -21.36
N ALA A 79 0.12 1.71 -20.15
CA ALA A 79 -0.44 0.42 -19.75
C ALA A 79 -1.86 0.46 -19.16
N GLY A 80 -2.50 1.63 -19.17
CA GLY A 80 -3.87 1.84 -18.71
C GLY A 80 -4.01 1.93 -17.20
N THR A 81 -3.59 0.93 -16.43
CA THR A 81 -3.58 0.99 -14.95
C THR A 81 -2.19 0.70 -14.39
N VAL A 82 -1.67 1.66 -13.62
CA VAL A 82 -0.52 1.48 -12.74
C VAL A 82 -1.03 1.13 -11.35
N TYR A 83 -0.50 0.07 -10.76
CA TYR A 83 -0.81 -0.37 -9.40
C TYR A 83 0.32 0.08 -8.47
N VAL A 84 0.02 0.94 -7.49
CA VAL A 84 0.99 1.37 -6.48
C VAL A 84 0.64 0.66 -5.17
N CYS A 85 1.57 -0.12 -4.64
CA CYS A 85 1.38 -0.98 -3.47
C CYS A 85 2.12 -0.38 -2.28
N GLY A 86 1.44 -0.21 -1.15
CA GLY A 86 2.05 0.27 0.09
C GLY A 86 1.10 1.11 0.91
N ASN A 87 1.60 1.75 1.97
CA ASN A 87 0.86 2.77 2.73
C ASN A 87 1.79 3.94 3.09
N ALA A 88 1.20 5.08 3.42
CA ALA A 88 1.92 6.28 3.82
C ALA A 88 1.11 7.05 4.87
N ALA A 89 1.79 7.69 5.81
CA ALA A 89 1.17 8.51 6.83
C ALA A 89 0.58 9.82 6.27
N ASN A 90 1.13 10.34 5.17
CA ASN A 90 0.62 11.52 4.45
C ASN A 90 -0.40 11.16 3.36
N ASP A 91 -1.19 10.09 3.55
CA ASP A 91 -2.13 9.61 2.53
C ASP A 91 -3.19 10.65 2.12
N ALA A 92 -3.59 11.54 3.02
CA ALA A 92 -4.49 12.66 2.72
C ALA A 92 -3.96 13.58 1.61
N GLU A 93 -2.65 13.72 1.47
CA GLU A 93 -2.01 14.50 0.39
C GLU A 93 -1.99 13.76 -0.95
N LEU A 94 -2.02 12.42 -0.90
CA LEU A 94 -1.76 11.55 -2.04
C LEU A 94 -3.05 10.95 -2.64
N TRP A 95 -4.14 10.98 -1.88
CA TRP A 95 -5.38 10.27 -2.21
C TRP A 95 -5.96 10.65 -3.58
N ASP A 96 -5.86 11.92 -3.95
CA ASP A 96 -6.39 12.47 -5.19
C ASP A 96 -5.60 12.06 -6.45
N ARG A 97 -4.38 11.57 -6.29
CA ARG A 97 -3.55 10.98 -7.37
C ARG A 97 -4.09 9.65 -7.86
N PHE A 98 -4.99 9.02 -7.09
CA PHE A 98 -5.49 7.68 -7.37
C PHE A 98 -6.97 7.70 -7.74
N ALA A 99 -7.28 7.34 -8.99
CA ALA A 99 -8.66 7.17 -9.45
C ALA A 99 -9.45 6.11 -8.65
N ARG A 100 -8.76 5.13 -8.06
CA ARG A 100 -9.32 4.08 -7.20
C ARG A 100 -8.30 3.69 -6.13
N VAL A 101 -8.79 3.47 -4.91
CA VAL A 101 -8.04 2.90 -3.79
C VAL A 101 -8.69 1.56 -3.42
N VAL A 102 -7.90 0.50 -3.40
CA VAL A 102 -8.25 -0.80 -2.85
C VAL A 102 -7.63 -0.91 -1.46
N LEU A 103 -8.40 -1.39 -0.49
CA LEU A 103 -7.90 -1.72 0.84
C LEU A 103 -7.83 -3.24 0.98
N LEU A 104 -6.62 -3.77 1.19
CA LEU A 104 -6.41 -5.15 1.61
C LEU A 104 -6.79 -5.29 3.09
N VAL A 105 -7.98 -5.84 3.34
CA VAL A 105 -8.53 -6.07 4.67
C VAL A 105 -8.01 -7.41 5.19
N VAL A 106 -7.44 -7.40 6.39
CA VAL A 106 -6.89 -8.58 7.05
C VAL A 106 -7.29 -8.56 8.54
N ASP A 107 -7.48 -9.74 9.12
CA ASP A 107 -7.67 -9.84 10.57
C ASP A 107 -6.33 -9.86 11.31
N GLU A 108 -6.36 -9.54 12.60
CA GLU A 108 -5.16 -9.50 13.43
C GLU A 108 -4.40 -10.83 13.46
N PRO A 109 -5.04 -12.01 13.66
CA PRO A 109 -4.32 -13.27 13.67
C PRO A 109 -3.59 -13.57 12.36
N THR A 110 -4.21 -13.30 11.21
CA THR A 110 -3.60 -13.50 9.89
C THR A 110 -2.47 -12.50 9.65
N MET A 111 -2.66 -11.23 10.03
CA MET A 111 -1.61 -10.22 9.95
C MET A 111 -0.39 -10.66 10.76
N LEU A 112 -0.57 -11.01 12.04
CA LEU A 112 0.51 -11.44 12.93
C LEU A 112 1.24 -12.69 12.40
N ALA A 113 0.50 -13.69 11.94
CA ALA A 113 1.09 -14.90 11.35
C ALA A 113 1.97 -14.60 10.12
N ARG A 114 1.61 -13.60 9.31
CA ARG A 114 2.39 -13.16 8.16
C ARG A 114 3.60 -12.29 8.54
N LEU A 115 3.51 -11.50 9.61
CA LEU A 115 4.67 -10.78 10.14
C LEU A 115 5.75 -11.76 10.64
N ASP A 116 5.33 -12.91 11.18
CA ASP A 116 6.19 -14.00 11.66
C ASP A 116 6.76 -14.89 10.55
N ASP A 117 6.33 -14.72 9.29
CA ASP A 117 6.81 -15.55 8.18
C ASP A 117 8.30 -15.25 7.90
N PRO A 118 9.20 -16.24 8.02
CA PRO A 118 10.63 -16.06 7.74
C PRO A 118 10.93 -15.79 6.26
N ALA A 119 10.01 -16.11 5.34
CA ALA A 119 10.15 -15.83 3.92
C ALA A 119 9.83 -14.37 3.56
N ARG A 120 9.30 -13.58 4.51
CA ARG A 120 9.03 -12.15 4.32
C ARG A 120 10.34 -11.36 4.29
N ASP A 121 10.44 -10.46 3.32
CA ASP A 121 11.59 -9.60 3.01
C ASP A 121 11.55 -8.22 3.71
N ASN A 122 10.38 -7.78 4.16
CA ASN A 122 10.22 -6.60 4.99
C ASN A 122 10.26 -6.97 6.49
N ASP A 123 11.24 -6.43 7.20
CA ASP A 123 11.47 -6.70 8.63
C ASP A 123 10.50 -5.96 9.58
N PHE A 124 9.82 -4.91 9.10
CA PHE A 124 8.93 -4.10 9.94
C PHE A 124 7.75 -4.91 10.48
N GLY A 125 7.59 -4.91 11.80
CA GLY A 125 6.58 -5.66 12.54
C GLY A 125 7.11 -6.94 13.18
N ARG A 126 8.41 -7.23 13.04
CA ARG A 126 9.08 -8.35 13.72
C ARG A 126 9.50 -7.98 15.14
N SER A 127 9.85 -6.72 15.39
CA SER A 127 10.17 -6.27 16.75
C SER A 127 8.90 -6.20 17.62
N PRO A 128 9.00 -6.34 18.95
CA PRO A 128 7.85 -6.21 19.84
C PRO A 128 7.12 -4.87 19.72
N ASP A 129 7.87 -3.77 19.57
CA ASP A 129 7.31 -2.42 19.50
C ASP A 129 6.62 -2.15 18.14
N GLU A 130 7.25 -2.56 17.04
CA GLU A 130 6.63 -2.47 15.70
C GLU A 130 5.38 -3.35 15.60
N ARG A 131 5.42 -4.55 16.20
CA ARG A 131 4.26 -5.44 16.28
C ARG A 131 3.13 -4.81 17.06
N ALA A 132 3.43 -4.23 18.22
CA ALA A 132 2.44 -3.54 19.04
C ALA A 132 1.79 -2.39 18.26
N LEU A 133 2.59 -1.61 17.52
CA LEU A 133 2.08 -0.55 16.64
C LEU A 133 1.17 -1.10 15.54
N CYS A 134 1.56 -2.19 14.86
CA CYS A 134 0.72 -2.82 13.84
C CYS A 134 -0.64 -3.25 14.38
N VAL A 135 -0.67 -3.86 15.58
CA VAL A 135 -1.90 -4.29 16.25
C VAL A 135 -2.75 -3.08 16.65
N GLU A 136 -2.13 -2.05 17.23
CA GLU A 136 -2.82 -0.82 17.64
C GLU A 136 -3.46 -0.11 16.44
N TRP A 137 -2.76 -0.02 15.31
CA TRP A 137 -3.21 0.69 14.12
C TRP A 137 -4.22 -0.08 13.28
N LEU A 138 -4.20 -1.41 13.29
CA LEU A 138 -5.03 -2.22 12.39
C LEU A 138 -6.53 -1.82 12.37
N PRO A 139 -7.23 -1.66 13.52
CA PRO A 139 -8.66 -1.35 13.50
C PRO A 139 -8.97 0.05 12.96
N SER A 140 -8.20 1.08 13.37
CA SER A 140 -8.41 2.46 12.94
C SER A 140 -8.04 2.63 11.46
N PHE A 141 -6.90 2.07 11.04
CA PHE A 141 -6.42 2.13 9.67
C PHE A 141 -7.48 1.62 8.69
N GLN A 142 -7.99 0.41 8.90
CA GLN A 142 -8.99 -0.17 7.99
C GLN A 142 -10.29 0.63 7.99
N ARG A 143 -10.79 1.02 9.17
CA ARG A 143 -12.03 1.81 9.29
C ARG A 143 -11.93 3.15 8.57
N GLU A 144 -10.83 3.87 8.74
CA GLU A 144 -10.62 5.19 8.15
C GLU A 144 -10.51 5.12 6.63
N ARG A 145 -9.78 4.14 6.08
CA ARG A 145 -9.65 3.99 4.62
C ARG A 145 -10.99 3.57 3.99
N LEU A 146 -11.78 2.76 4.69
CA LEU A 146 -13.16 2.48 4.27
C LEU A 146 -14.04 3.74 4.27
N ALA A 147 -13.92 4.59 5.29
CA ALA A 147 -14.66 5.85 5.36
C ALA A 147 -14.26 6.84 4.24
N LEU A 148 -13.02 6.77 3.75
CA LEU A 148 -12.52 7.51 2.59
C LEU A 148 -12.95 6.90 1.24
N GLY A 149 -13.72 5.82 1.24
CA GLY A 149 -14.25 5.19 0.04
C GLY A 149 -13.32 4.16 -0.61
N ALA A 150 -12.31 3.66 0.11
CA ALA A 150 -11.51 2.53 -0.38
C ALA A 150 -12.38 1.29 -0.60
N ILE A 151 -12.09 0.55 -1.66
CA ILE A 151 -12.80 -0.67 -2.03
C ILE A 151 -12.16 -1.84 -1.26
N PRO A 152 -12.88 -2.50 -0.31
CA PRO A 152 -12.29 -3.59 0.45
C PRO A 152 -12.10 -4.84 -0.39
N ILE A 153 -10.97 -5.51 -0.18
CA ILE A 153 -10.73 -6.89 -0.60
C ILE A 153 -10.26 -7.67 0.62
N ASP A 154 -10.90 -8.81 0.87
CA ASP A 154 -10.48 -9.75 1.90
C ASP A 154 -9.14 -10.39 1.50
N ALA A 155 -8.09 -9.97 2.18
CA ALA A 155 -6.72 -10.38 1.93
C ALA A 155 -6.35 -11.69 2.66
N SER A 156 -7.28 -12.34 3.37
CA SER A 156 -7.07 -13.69 3.91
C SER A 156 -7.19 -14.77 2.83
N GLN A 157 -7.80 -14.44 1.69
CA GLN A 157 -7.94 -15.34 0.54
C GLN A 157 -6.58 -15.67 -0.12
N PRO A 158 -6.51 -16.75 -0.91
CA PRO A 158 -5.31 -17.06 -1.69
C PRO A 158 -4.88 -15.88 -2.56
N LEU A 159 -3.58 -15.61 -2.60
CA LEU A 159 -2.99 -14.43 -3.25
C LEU A 159 -3.45 -14.23 -4.70
N GLU A 160 -3.56 -15.33 -5.47
CA GLU A 160 -4.03 -15.30 -6.85
C GLU A 160 -5.48 -14.79 -6.97
N GLN A 161 -6.35 -15.14 -6.02
CA GLN A 161 -7.74 -14.68 -6.00
C GLN A 161 -7.84 -13.19 -5.63
N VAL A 162 -6.98 -12.74 -4.71
CA VAL A 162 -6.84 -11.32 -4.37
C VAL A 162 -6.38 -10.54 -5.60
N ALA A 163 -5.38 -11.03 -6.33
CA ALA A 163 -4.90 -10.41 -7.57
C ALA A 163 -6.00 -10.33 -8.64
N ASP A 164 -6.76 -11.41 -8.85
CA ASP A 164 -7.88 -11.42 -9.79
C ASP A 164 -8.96 -10.41 -9.40
N ALA A 165 -9.24 -10.25 -8.11
CA ALA A 165 -10.20 -9.26 -7.62
C ALA A 165 -9.74 -7.82 -7.87
N VAL A 166 -8.47 -7.52 -7.61
CA VAL A 166 -7.86 -6.21 -7.89
C VAL A 166 -7.93 -5.86 -9.37
N ILE A 167 -7.53 -6.78 -10.25
CA ILE A 167 -7.54 -6.57 -11.71
C ILE A 167 -8.97 -6.31 -12.21
N ARG A 168 -9.96 -7.03 -11.65
CA ARG A 168 -11.37 -6.82 -11.99
C ARG A 168 -11.87 -5.45 -11.58
N ILE A 169 -11.40 -4.90 -10.46
CA ILE A 169 -11.73 -3.55 -10.01
C ILE A 169 -11.05 -2.50 -10.89
N ALA A 170 -9.85 -2.78 -11.41
CA ALA A 170 -9.14 -1.86 -12.30
C ALA A 170 -9.77 -1.78 -13.69
N THR A 171 -10.32 -2.89 -14.17
CA THR A 171 -10.95 -2.95 -15.50
C THR A 171 -12.31 -2.25 -15.45
N PRO A 172 -12.56 -1.20 -16.26
CA PRO A 172 -13.90 -0.65 -16.42
C PRO A 172 -14.83 -1.76 -16.93
N GLY A 173 -16.01 -1.91 -16.32
CA GLY A 173 -17.03 -2.82 -16.86
C GLY A 173 -17.39 -2.43 -18.31
N PRO A 174 -17.80 -3.39 -19.17
CA PRO A 174 -18.26 -3.06 -20.51
C PRO A 174 -19.56 -2.25 -20.41
N GLY A 175 -19.49 -0.92 -20.51
CA GLY A 175 -20.69 -0.07 -20.57
C GLY A 175 -20.57 1.26 -19.85
N ALA A 176 -19.85 2.20 -20.46
CA ALA A 176 -20.16 3.63 -20.34
C ALA A 176 -19.70 4.34 -21.63
N THR A 177 -20.27 3.92 -22.78
CA THR A 177 -20.34 4.82 -23.93
C THR A 177 -21.20 6.00 -23.51
N SER A 178 -20.54 7.14 -23.28
CA SER A 178 -21.23 8.41 -23.08
C SER A 178 -22.10 8.70 -24.30
N PRO A 179 -23.39 9.06 -24.15
CA PRO A 179 -24.14 9.61 -25.26
C PRO A 179 -23.55 11.00 -25.56
N HIS A 180 -23.02 11.16 -26.77
CA HIS A 180 -22.82 12.48 -27.36
C HIS A 180 -24.11 13.29 -27.25
N THR A 181 -24.00 14.48 -26.68
CA THR A 181 -24.82 15.63 -27.08
C THR A 181 -23.95 16.87 -27.10
#